data_AF-A0A7X3GHU9-F1
#
_entry.id   AF-A0A7X3GHU9-F1
#
_cell.length_a   1.000
_cell.length_b   1.000
_cell.length_c   1.000
_cell.angle_alpha   90.00
_cell.angle_beta   90.00
_cell.angle_gamma   90.00
#
_symmetry.space_group_name_H-M   'P 1'
#
loop_
_entity.id
_entity.type
_entity.pdbx_description
1 polymer ?
#
loop_
_entity_poly.entity_id
_entity_poly.type
_entity_poly.pdbx_seq_one_letter_code
_entity_poly.pdbx_strand_id
1 'polypeptide(L)' 'MVQSLCESKAEEFRLIGYEHVEAEEVWSCVKAKYVKHGQPALHVIVNDILSLKVTSFMNQMTLDAYRGSRF' A
#
# COMPACT_ATOMS: atom_id res chain seq x y z
N MET A 1 -3.72 -7.07 12.95
CA MET A 1 -4.14 -5.65 12.94
C MET A 1 -3.64 -4.90 11.72
N VAL A 2 -2.33 -4.79 11.47
CA VAL A 2 -1.84 -4.12 10.24
C VAL A 2 -2.34 -4.84 8.98
N GLN A 3 -2.25 -6.17 8.96
CA GLN A 3 -2.77 -6.99 7.85
C GLN A 3 -4.26 -6.74 7.56
N SER A 4 -5.12 -6.79 8.58
CA SER A 4 -6.56 -6.54 8.42
C SER A 4 -6.88 -5.12 7.91
N LEU A 5 -6.05 -4.12 8.25
CA LEU A 5 -6.20 -2.77 7.71
C LEU A 5 -5.79 -2.71 6.23
N CYS A 6 -4.75 -3.43 5.84
CA CYS A 6 -4.36 -3.56 4.44
C CYS A 6 -5.43 -4.30 3.62
N GLU A 7 -6.03 -5.37 4.16
CA GLU A 7 -7.14 -6.08 3.53
C GLU A 7 -8.35 -5.17 3.30
N SER A 8 -8.75 -4.42 4.33
CA SER A 8 -9.86 -3.45 4.24
C SER A 8 -9.57 -2.35 3.20
N LYS A 9 -8.33 -1.85 3.13
CA LYS A 9 -7.93 -0.84 2.14
C LYS A 9 -7.88 -1.42 0.72
N ALA A 10 -7.41 -2.66 0.56
CA ALA A 10 -7.42 -3.35 -0.72
C ALA A 10 -8.85 -3.55 -1.23
N GLU A 11 -9.77 -3.92 -0.34
CA GLU A 11 -11.21 -4.00 -0.65
C GLU A 11 -11.78 -2.65 -1.08
N GLU A 12 -11.46 -1.56 -0.38
CA GLU A 12 -11.85 -0.20 -0.79
C GLU A 12 -11.37 0.13 -2.21
N PHE A 13 -10.14 -0.21 -2.55
CA PHE A 13 -9.61 0.01 -3.90
C PHE A 13 -10.31 -0.86 -4.95
N ARG A 14 -10.63 -2.12 -4.62
CA ARG A 14 -11.43 -2.99 -5.50
C ARG A 14 -12.83 -2.42 -5.73
N LEU A 15 -13.48 -1.90 -4.70
CA LEU A 15 -14.82 -1.30 -4.78
C LEU A 15 -14.88 -0.08 -5.71
N ILE A 16 -13.77 0.66 -5.86
CA ILE A 16 -13.68 1.82 -6.77
C ILE A 16 -13.12 1.44 -8.16
N GLY A 17 -13.00 0.15 -8.48
CA GLY A 17 -12.67 -0.35 -9.82
C GLY A 17 -11.25 -0.90 -10.01
N TYR A 18 -10.46 -1.06 -8.95
CA TYR A 18 -9.12 -1.66 -9.03
C TYR A 18 -9.16 -3.12 -8.60
N GLU A 19 -9.68 -3.99 -9.49
CA GLU A 19 -10.12 -5.36 -9.18
C GLU A 19 -9.04 -6.31 -8.63
N HIS A 20 -7.75 -6.04 -8.89
CA HIS A 20 -6.65 -6.96 -8.58
C HIS A 20 -5.71 -6.44 -7.49
N VAL A 21 -6.18 -5.58 -6.60
CA VAL A 21 -5.35 -5.09 -5.48
C VAL A 21 -5.33 -6.13 -4.35
N GLU A 22 -4.14 -6.54 -3.94
CA GLU A 22 -3.91 -7.43 -2.79
C GLU A 22 -3.42 -6.66 -1.54
N ALA A 23 -3.66 -7.23 -0.35
CA ALA A 23 -3.27 -6.60 0.92
C ALA A 23 -1.74 -6.45 1.05
N GLU A 24 -0.97 -7.39 0.49
CA GLU A 24 0.49 -7.36 0.44
C GLU A 24 1.00 -6.19 -0.40
N GLU A 25 0.33 -5.87 -1.51
CA GLU A 25 0.69 -4.75 -2.37
C GLU A 25 0.46 -3.41 -1.63
N VAL A 26 -0.66 -3.29 -0.91
CA VAL A 26 -0.94 -2.14 -0.04
C VAL A 26 0.14 -1.99 1.03
N TRP A 27 0.51 -3.09 1.69
CA TRP A 27 1.56 -3.07 2.70
C TRP A 27 2.93 -2.70 2.12
N SER A 28 3.27 -3.22 0.94
CA SER A 28 4.52 -2.90 0.24
C SER A 28 4.60 -1.40 -0.05
N CYS A 29 3.50 -0.82 -0.57
CA CYS A 29 3.41 0.60 -0.85
C CYS A 29 3.61 1.47 0.40
N VAL A 30 3.02 1.09 1.54
CA VAL A 30 3.20 1.83 2.80
C VAL A 30 4.61 1.64 3.36
N LYS A 31 5.12 0.41 3.36
CA LYS A 31 6.46 0.07 3.86
C LYS A 31 7.56 0.78 3.08
N ALA A 32 7.38 1.02 1.78
CA ALA A 32 8.33 1.77 0.96
C ALA A 32 8.67 3.16 1.54
N LYS A 33 7.74 3.80 2.26
CA LYS A 33 7.97 5.06 2.98
C LYS A 33 8.97 4.91 4.13
N TYR A 34 9.07 3.73 4.73
CA TYR A 34 9.85 3.50 5.95
C TYR A 34 11.22 2.88 5.67
N VAL A 35 11.44 2.30 4.48
CA VAL A 35 12.74 1.71 4.08
C VAL A 35 13.90 2.70 4.29
N LYS A 36 13.68 3.99 4.06
CA LYS A 36 14.70 5.03 4.21
C LYS A 36 14.71 5.73 5.58
N HIS A 37 13.60 5.69 6.31
CA HIS A 37 13.37 6.51 7.50
C HIS A 37 13.30 5.71 8.80
N GLY A 38 13.38 4.38 8.73
CA GLY A 38 13.23 3.49 9.88
C GLY A 38 11.77 3.21 10.21
N GLN A 39 11.54 2.34 11.18
CA GLN A 39 10.19 1.90 11.52
C GLN A 39 9.47 2.92 12.40
N PRO A 40 8.34 3.49 11.95
CA PRO A 40 7.61 4.49 12.73
C PRO A 40 6.73 3.84 13.80
N ALA A 41 6.14 4.68 14.65
CA ALA A 41 5.15 4.24 15.64
C ALA A 41 3.89 3.67 14.98
N LEU A 42 3.20 2.76 15.69
CA LEU A 42 2.02 2.06 15.18
C LEU A 42 0.90 2.98 14.68
N HIS A 43 0.64 4.09 15.39
CA HIS A 43 -0.39 5.04 14.99
C HIS A 43 -0.07 5.74 13.65
N VAL A 44 1.22 5.94 13.33
CA VAL A 44 1.64 6.47 12.03
C VAL A 44 1.37 5.45 10.94
N ILE A 45 1.68 4.18 11.18
CA ILE A 45 1.41 3.09 10.23
C ILE A 45 -0.09 2.98 9.94
N VAL A 46 -0.91 3.00 10.98
CA VAL A 46 -2.38 2.96 10.84
C VAL A 46 -2.87 4.15 10.02
N ASN A 47 -2.41 5.36 10.34
CA ASN A 47 -2.77 6.56 9.59
C ASN A 47 -2.34 6.49 8.13
N ASP A 48 -1.13 6.02 7.86
CA ASP A 48 -0.59 5.89 6.50
C ASP A 48 -1.34 4.87 5.65
N ILE A 49 -1.86 3.79 6.25
CA ILE A 49 -2.72 2.82 5.56
C ILE A 49 -4.09 3.43 5.28
N LEU A 50 -4.75 3.99 6.30
CA LEU A 50 -6.12 4.50 6.16
C LEU A 50 -6.22 5.73 5.25
N SER A 51 -5.17 6.56 5.23
CA SER A 51 -5.07 7.75 4.36
C SER A 51 -4.44 7.48 2.99
N LEU A 52 -4.06 6.22 2.70
CA LEU A 52 -3.47 5.86 1.41
C LEU A 52 -4.45 6.16 0.28
N LYS A 53 -4.02 7.02 -0.65
CA LYS A 53 -4.79 7.35 -1.86
C LYS A 53 -4.49 6.33 -2.95
N VAL A 54 -5.54 5.93 -3.67
CA VAL A 54 -5.42 5.01 -4.81
C VAL A 54 -4.47 5.54 -5.89
N THR A 55 -4.42 6.86 -6.11
CA THR A 55 -3.49 7.47 -7.07
C THR A 55 -2.03 7.28 -6.66
N SER A 56 -1.72 7.42 -5.37
CA SER A 56 -0.38 7.17 -4.84
C SER A 56 0.00 5.69 -4.94
N PHE A 57 -0.94 4.80 -4.65
CA PHE A 57 -0.76 3.36 -4.82
C PHE A 57 -0.46 2.99 -6.28
N MET A 58 -1.25 3.48 -7.22
CA MET A 58 -1.06 3.21 -8.65
C MET A 58 0.27 3.74 -9.17
N ASN A 59 0.66 4.95 -8.78
CA ASN A 59 1.96 5.50 -9.13
C ASN A 59 3.11 4.58 -8.66
N GLN A 60 3.00 4.04 -7.44
CA GLN A 60 4.00 3.11 -6.90
C GLN A 60 4.02 1.80 -7.71
N MET A 61 2.86 1.21 -8.01
CA MET A 61 2.77 -0.01 -8.82
C MET A 61 3.33 0.18 -10.22
N THR A 62 3.07 1.31 -10.87
CA THR A 62 3.66 1.66 -12.15
C THR A 62 5.18 1.74 -12.07
N LEU A 63 5.73 2.40 -11.04
CA LEU A 63 7.18 2.47 -10.83
C LEU A 63 7.81 1.09 -10.60
N ASP A 64 7.15 0.21 -9.84
CA ASP A 64 7.65 -1.13 -9.56
C ASP A 64 7.63 -2.02 -10.81
N ALA A 65 6.62 -1.86 -11.68
CA ALA A 65 6.59 -2.49 -13.00
C ALA A 65 7.76 -2.03 -13.89
N TYR A 66 8.08 -0.73 -13.90
CA TYR A 66 9.25 -0.21 -14.63
C TYR A 66 10.58 -0.69 -14.07
N ARG A 67 10.68 -0.93 -12.76
CA ARG A 67 11.89 -1.44 -12.10
C ARG A 67 12.12 -2.93 -12.33
N GLY A 68 11.21 -3.62 -13.01
CA GLY A 68 11.29 -5.07 -13.22
C GLY A 68 11.23 -5.87 -11.92
N SER A 69 10.82 -5.27 -10.80
CA SER A 69 10.74 -5.93 -9.49
C SER A 69 9.48 -6.79 -9.33
N ARG A 70 8.86 -7.18 -10.44
CA ARG A 70 7.68 -8.04 -10.48
C ARG A 70 7.97 -9.26 -11.34
N PHE A 71 8.92 -10.09 -10.89
CA PHE A 71 9.05 -11.52 -11.20
C PHE A 71 9.68 -12.23 -10.00
#